data_AF-A0A7S1AED4-F1
#
_entry.id   AF-A0A7S1AED4-F1
#
_cell.length_a   1.000
_cell.length_b   1.000
_cell.length_c   1.000
_cell.angle_alpha   90.00
_cell.angle_beta   90.00
_cell.angle_gamma   90.00
#
_symmetry.space_group_name_H-M   'P 1'
#
loop_
_entity.id
_entity.type
_entity.pdbx_description
1 polymer ?
#
loop_
_entity_poly.entity_id
_entity_poly.type
_entity_poly.pdbx_seq_one_letter_code
_entity_poly.pdbx_strand_id
1 'polypeptide(L)'
;SGEILSLPVLTCTKVREVKTMLSQRLGVEAALLRFVYKAGCTYRVNSDLEEIARHVVVHGLDSFSRVKTIYDHPHAIIGAGHLGLKLAMTWLMEGFENFVLFERIGQVGGTSWRRQ
;
A
#
# COMPACT_ATOMS: atom_id res chain seq x y z
N SER A 1 7.23 16.85 8.37
CA SER A 1 5.83 17.26 8.64
C SER A 1 5.13 16.10 9.30
N GLY A 2 4.38 16.30 10.40
CA GLY A 2 3.70 15.19 11.08
C GLY A 2 2.44 14.76 10.32
N GLU A 3 2.54 13.71 9.52
CA GLU A 3 1.35 13.07 8.93
C GLU A 3 0.50 12.41 10.02
N ILE A 4 -0.82 12.40 9.82
CA ILE A 4 -1.78 11.82 10.76
C ILE A 4 -2.64 10.82 10.00
N LEU A 5 -2.71 9.60 10.52
CA LEU A 5 -3.59 8.54 10.04
C LEU A 5 -4.62 8.21 11.12
N SER A 6 -5.90 8.37 10.81
CA SER A 6 -7.00 7.95 11.69
C SER A 6 -7.48 6.55 11.31
N LEU A 7 -7.49 5.65 12.28
CA LEU A 7 -7.90 4.25 12.11
C LEU A 7 -9.03 3.91 13.09
N PRO A 8 -10.19 3.44 12.61
CA PRO A 8 -11.20 2.88 13.49
C PRO A 8 -10.71 1.51 13.99
N VAL A 9 -10.57 1.38 15.31
CA VAL A 9 -10.16 0.13 15.99
C VAL A 9 -11.06 -0.12 17.19
N LEU A 10 -11.13 -1.38 17.63
CA LEU A 10 -11.81 -1.74 18.86
C LEU A 10 -10.88 -1.48 20.05
N THR A 11 -11.43 -1.26 21.24
CA THR A 11 -10.63 -1.01 22.45
C THR A 11 -9.67 -2.16 22.77
N CYS A 12 -10.06 -3.40 22.45
CA CYS A 12 -9.24 -4.59 22.67
C CYS A 12 -8.21 -4.88 21.55
N THR A 13 -8.15 -4.05 20.50
CA THR A 13 -7.22 -4.23 19.39
C THR A 13 -5.78 -4.14 19.88
N LYS A 14 -4.98 -5.16 19.55
CA LYS A 14 -3.60 -5.27 20.00
C LYS A 14 -2.65 -4.52 19.07
N VAL A 15 -1.53 -4.06 19.62
CA VAL A 15 -0.49 -3.35 18.85
C VAL A 15 0.02 -4.20 17.69
N ARG A 16 0.18 -5.52 17.87
CA ARG A 16 0.55 -6.46 16.79
C ARG A 16 -0.43 -6.45 15.60
N GLU A 17 -1.72 -6.24 15.86
CA GLU A 17 -2.76 -6.26 14.82
C GLU A 17 -2.67 -5.00 13.98
N VAL A 18 -2.47 -3.85 14.64
CA VAL A 18 -2.24 -2.57 13.97
C VAL A 18 -0.93 -2.59 13.18
N LYS A 19 0.15 -3.16 13.74
CA LYS A 19 1.42 -3.38 13.02
C LYS A 19 1.24 -4.21 11.76
N THR A 20 0.50 -5.31 11.86
CA THR A 20 0.23 -6.20 10.73
C THR A 20 -0.58 -5.48 9.65
N MET A 21 -1.61 -4.73 10.04
CA MET A 21 -2.42 -3.94 9.11
C MET A 21 -1.58 -2.87 8.41
N LEU A 22 -0.76 -2.11 9.13
CA LEU A 22 0.14 -1.12 8.52
C LEU A 22 1.17 -1.77 7.60
N SER A 23 1.71 -2.93 7.99
CA SER A 23 2.65 -3.71 7.19
C SER A 23 2.04 -4.11 5.84
N GLN A 24 0.83 -4.65 5.86
CA GLN A 24 0.10 -5.04 4.63
C GLN A 24 -0.25 -3.82 3.77
N ARG A 25 -0.66 -2.71 4.39
CA ARG A 25 -1.08 -1.51 3.67
C ARG A 25 0.09 -0.75 3.05
N LEU A 26 1.20 -0.65 3.77
CA LEU A 26 2.34 0.20 3.42
C LEU A 26 3.51 -0.57 2.82
N GLY A 27 3.51 -1.91 2.90
CA GLY A 27 4.60 -2.75 2.41
C GLY A 27 5.87 -2.67 3.26
N VAL A 28 5.75 -2.32 4.55
CA VAL A 28 6.86 -2.21 5.50
C VAL A 28 6.88 -3.38 6.45
N GLU A 29 8.04 -3.76 6.98
CA GLU A 29 8.14 -4.87 7.92
C GLU A 29 7.59 -4.48 9.31
N ALA A 30 6.67 -5.29 9.84
CA ALA A 30 6.02 -5.02 11.13
C ALA A 30 7.00 -4.91 12.32
N ALA A 31 8.14 -5.61 12.26
CA ALA A 31 9.17 -5.60 13.29
C ALA A 31 9.91 -4.25 13.39
N LEU A 32 9.96 -3.47 12.31
CA LEU A 32 10.62 -2.17 12.28
C LEU A 32 9.75 -1.06 12.90
N LEU A 33 8.44 -1.28 12.99
CA LEU A 33 7.50 -0.31 13.52
C LEU A 33 7.57 -0.27 15.05
N ARG A 34 7.77 0.93 15.61
CA ARG A 34 7.71 1.18 17.06
C ARG A 34 6.60 2.16 17.37
N PHE A 35 5.71 1.75 18.27
CA PHE A 35 4.57 2.54 18.69
C PHE A 35 4.90 3.16 20.05
N VAL A 36 4.85 4.48 20.11
CA VAL A 36 5.20 5.25 21.32
C VAL A 36 4.01 6.11 21.71
N TYR A 37 3.67 6.10 22.98
CA TYR A 37 2.58 6.91 23.51
C TYR A 37 3.02 7.67 24.77
N LYS A 38 2.29 8.74 25.08
CA LYS A 38 2.54 9.54 26.27
C LYS A 38 1.91 8.87 27.50
N ALA A 39 2.73 8.54 28.49
CA ALA A 39 2.35 7.99 29.78
C ALA A 39 2.76 8.97 30.89
N GLY A 40 1.81 9.82 31.30
CA GLY A 40 2.07 10.90 32.26
C GLY A 40 3.08 11.91 31.73
N CYS A 41 4.21 12.07 32.44
CA CYS A 41 5.31 12.95 32.05
C CYS A 41 6.38 12.27 31.18
N THR A 42 6.19 10.98 30.84
CA THR A 42 7.17 10.19 30.09
C THR A 42 6.56 9.60 28.82
N TYR A 43 7.41 9.15 27.90
CA TYR A 43 6.98 8.36 26.74
C TYR A 43 7.31 6.90 26.98
N ARG A 44 6.39 6.02 26.60
CA ARG A 44 6.55 4.57 26.70
C ARG A 44 6.31 3.92 25.35
N VAL A 45 7.09 2.88 25.07
CA VAL A 45 6.90 2.01 23.91
C VAL A 45 5.80 1.00 24.22
N ASN A 46 4.82 0.89 23.35
CA ASN A 46 3.78 -0.13 23.42
C ASN A 46 4.37 -1.50 23.05
N SER A 47 4.11 -2.51 23.89
CA SER A 47 4.43 -3.91 23.58
C SER A 47 3.40 -4.52 22.62
N ASP A 48 3.79 -5.51 21.83
CA ASP A 48 2.95 -6.11 20.78
C ASP A 48 1.66 -6.76 21.31
N LEU A 49 1.67 -7.22 22.56
CA LEU A 49 0.53 -7.85 23.24
C LEU A 49 -0.35 -6.86 24.01
N GLU A 50 0.05 -5.59 24.08
CA GLU A 50 -0.73 -4.54 24.71
C GLU A 50 -1.85 -4.05 23.79
N GLU A 51 -2.87 -3.47 24.41
CA GLU A 51 -3.90 -2.73 23.68
C GLU A 51 -3.30 -1.43 23.13
N ILE A 52 -3.72 -1.09 21.91
CA ILE A 52 -3.23 0.11 21.25
C ILE A 52 -3.73 1.36 21.99
N ALA A 53 -2.82 2.28 22.30
CA ALA A 53 -3.21 3.56 22.87
C ALA A 53 -3.95 4.44 21.85
N ARG A 54 -4.87 5.29 22.33
CA ARG A 54 -5.68 6.18 21.48
C ARG A 54 -4.85 7.12 20.60
N HIS A 55 -3.73 7.61 21.14
CA HIS A 55 -2.80 8.50 20.44
C HIS A 55 -1.40 7.92 20.54
N VAL A 56 -0.87 7.53 19.38
CA VAL A 56 0.43 6.89 19.23
C VAL A 56 1.24 7.63 18.18
N VAL A 57 2.54 7.76 18.44
CA VAL A 57 3.54 8.14 17.46
C VAL A 57 4.17 6.86 16.94
N VAL A 58 4.18 6.71 15.61
CA VAL A 58 4.79 5.56 14.94
C VAL A 58 6.18 5.96 14.47
N HIS A 59 7.19 5.21 14.89
CA HIS A 59 8.56 5.32 14.38
C HIS A 59 8.89 4.14 13.46
N GLY A 60 9.84 4.33 12.55
CA GLY A 60 10.22 3.34 11.54
C GLY A 60 9.42 3.45 10.23
N LEU A 61 8.81 4.61 9.99
CA LEU A 61 8.02 4.93 8.81
C LEU A 61 8.26 6.39 8.42
N ASP A 62 8.45 6.65 7.13
CA ASP A 62 8.59 8.02 6.61
C ASP A 62 7.24 8.67 6.29
N SER A 63 6.27 7.90 5.79
CA SER A 63 4.93 8.36 5.41
C SER A 63 3.89 7.25 5.57
N PHE A 64 2.65 7.61 5.90
CA PHE A 64 1.48 6.71 5.89
C PHE A 64 0.96 6.40 4.48
N SER A 65 1.77 6.69 3.46
CA SER A 65 1.56 6.31 2.07
C SER A 65 2.54 5.20 1.69
N ARG A 66 2.07 4.21 0.91
CA ARG A 66 2.94 3.17 0.38
C ARG A 66 3.97 3.79 -0.57
N VAL A 67 5.25 3.58 -0.28
CA VAL A 67 6.34 3.98 -1.17
C VAL A 67 6.26 3.10 -2.42
N LYS A 68 5.87 3.70 -3.55
CA LYS A 68 5.91 3.01 -4.84
C LYS A 68 7.34 3.08 -5.36
N THR A 69 7.92 1.92 -5.68
CA THR A 69 9.21 1.88 -6.39
C THR A 69 9.05 2.58 -7.74
N ILE A 70 9.89 3.57 -7.98
CA ILE A 70 10.00 4.23 -9.28
C ILE A 70 11.00 3.42 -10.10
N TYR A 71 10.58 3.01 -11.29
CA TYR A 71 11.43 2.27 -12.23
C TYR A 71 11.85 3.22 -13.35
N ASP A 72 13.12 3.19 -13.74
CA ASP A 72 13.66 4.05 -14.80
C ASP A 72 13.07 3.71 -16.18
N HIS A 73 12.65 2.47 -16.37
CA HIS A 73 12.09 1.97 -17.63
C HIS A 73 10.60 1.65 -17.49
N PRO A 74 9.81 1.87 -18.56
CA PRO A 74 8.40 1.55 -18.54
C PRO A 74 8.18 0.04 -18.47
N HIS A 75 7.13 -0.37 -17.76
CA HIS A 75 6.69 -1.76 -17.76
C HIS A 75 6.06 -2.12 -19.10
N ALA A 76 6.52 -3.20 -19.74
CA ALA A 76 5.90 -3.68 -20.96
C ALA A 76 4.70 -4.60 -20.65
N ILE A 77 3.53 -4.25 -21.16
CA ILE A 77 2.35 -5.12 -21.19
C ILE A 77 2.24 -5.70 -22.60
N ILE A 78 2.33 -7.03 -22.72
CA ILE A 78 2.24 -7.71 -24.01
C ILE A 78 0.80 -8.21 -24.21
N GLY A 79 0.12 -7.65 -25.21
CA GLY A 79 -1.23 -7.99 -25.64
C GLY A 79 -2.29 -7.01 -25.14
N ALA A 80 -3.10 -6.47 -26.05
CA ALA A 80 -4.24 -5.60 -25.76
C ALA A 80 -5.56 -6.38 -25.61
N GLY A 81 -5.52 -7.60 -25.08
CA GLY A 81 -6.70 -8.39 -24.74
C GLY A 81 -7.37 -7.92 -23.44
N HIS A 82 -8.37 -8.67 -22.95
CA HIS A 82 -9.07 -8.34 -21.70
C HIS A 82 -8.13 -8.15 -20.50
N LEU A 83 -7.16 -9.06 -20.29
CA LEU A 83 -6.25 -8.96 -19.14
C LEU A 83 -5.26 -7.81 -19.26
N GLY A 84 -4.68 -7.59 -20.45
CA GLY A 84 -3.72 -6.51 -20.68
C GLY A 84 -4.37 -5.13 -20.52
N LEU A 85 -5.58 -4.95 -21.07
CA LEU A 85 -6.36 -3.72 -20.88
C LEU A 85 -6.79 -3.53 -19.42
N LYS A 86 -7.27 -4.59 -18.75
CA LYS A 86 -7.64 -4.51 -17.34
C LYS A 86 -6.45 -4.10 -16.46
N LEU A 87 -5.26 -4.64 -16.73
CA LEU A 87 -4.04 -4.26 -16.01
C LEU A 87 -3.69 -2.79 -16.26
N ALA A 88 -3.63 -2.38 -17.52
CA ALA A 88 -3.35 -0.99 -17.89
C ALA A 88 -4.35 0.00 -17.27
N MET A 89 -5.65 -0.31 -17.30
CA MET A 89 -6.69 0.50 -16.69
C MET A 89 -6.54 0.58 -15.16
N THR A 90 -6.27 -0.55 -14.51
CA THR A 90 -6.03 -0.58 -13.05
C THR A 90 -4.85 0.32 -12.69
N TRP A 91 -3.74 0.22 -13.45
CA TRP A 91 -2.57 1.06 -13.23
C TRP A 91 -2.86 2.55 -13.41
N LEU A 92 -3.59 2.93 -14.46
CA LEU A 92 -4.03 4.32 -14.65
C LEU A 92 -4.91 4.82 -13.48
N MET A 93 -5.85 3.99 -13.01
CA MET A 93 -6.69 4.32 -11.84
C MET A 93 -5.88 4.49 -10.55
N GLU A 94 -4.77 3.78 -10.42
CA GLU A 94 -3.83 3.90 -9.30
C GLU A 94 -2.80 5.03 -9.51
N GLY A 95 -2.85 5.77 -10.62
CA GLY A 95 -1.90 6.84 -10.96
C GLY A 95 -0.52 6.34 -11.39
N PHE A 96 -0.42 5.12 -11.90
CA PHE A 96 0.79 4.56 -12.49
C PHE A 96 0.73 4.67 -14.02
N GLU A 97 1.58 5.52 -14.59
CA GLU A 97 1.58 5.82 -16.03
C GLU A 97 2.85 5.33 -16.75
N ASN A 98 3.86 4.85 -16.01
CA ASN A 98 5.14 4.42 -16.59
C ASN A 98 5.06 2.99 -17.15
N PHE A 99 4.24 2.79 -18.17
CA PHE A 99 4.09 1.53 -18.88
C PHE A 99 3.82 1.74 -20.37
N VAL A 100 4.11 0.71 -21.17
CA VAL A 100 3.77 0.65 -22.59
C VAL A 100 3.01 -0.63 -22.85
N LEU A 101 1.89 -0.51 -23.59
CA LEU A 101 1.09 -1.65 -24.01
C LEU A 101 1.36 -1.95 -25.49
N PHE A 102 1.82 -3.16 -25.77
CA PHE A 102 2.11 -3.63 -27.12
C PHE A 102 1.02 -4.59 -27.60
N GLU A 103 0.65 -4.46 -28.88
CA GLU A 103 -0.33 -5.34 -29.51
C GLU A 103 0.07 -5.64 -30.95
N ARG A 104 0.01 -6.91 -31.32
CA ARG A 104 0.44 -7.39 -32.62
C ARG A 104 -0.50 -6.96 -33.74
N ILE A 105 -1.81 -6.96 -33.50
CA ILE A 105 -2.84 -6.91 -34.56
C ILE A 105 -3.31 -5.46 -34.84
N GLY A 106 -2.69 -4.44 -34.22
CA GLY A 106 -3.02 -3.03 -34.45
C GLY A 106 -4.41 -2.59 -33.98
N GLN A 107 -5.16 -3.47 -33.32
CA GLN A 107 -6.47 -3.22 -32.73
C GLN A 107 -6.45 -3.75 -31.30
N VAL A 108 -7.36 -3.30 -30.43
CA VAL A 108 -7.50 -3.81 -29.06
C VAL A 108 -8.54 -4.94 -28.97
N GLY A 109 -8.63 -5.60 -27.82
CA GLY A 109 -9.69 -6.55 -27.46
C GLY A 109 -9.35 -8.04 -27.59
N GLY A 110 -8.31 -8.43 -28.33
CA GLY A 110 -7.91 -9.83 -28.48
C GLY A 110 -9.10 -10.76 -28.82
N THR A 111 -9.10 -11.96 -28.24
CA THR A 111 -10.18 -12.95 -28.42
C THR A 111 -11.47 -12.60 -27.66
N SER A 112 -11.44 -11.59 -26.80
CA SER A 112 -12.57 -11.20 -25.96
C SER A 112 -13.58 -10.30 -26.67
N TRP A 113 -13.15 -9.57 -27.70
CA TRP A 113 -14.02 -8.70 -28.50
C TRP A 113 -13.95 -8.94 -30.01
N ARG A 114 -12.96 -9.70 -30.48
CA ARG A 114 -12.90 -10.09 -31.89
C ARG A 114 -13.42 -11.51 -32.03
N ARG A 115 -14.33 -11.69 -32.99
CA ARG A 115 -14.68 -13.04 -33.46
C ARG A 115 -13.45 -13.63 -34.13
N GLN A 116 -13.06 -14.83 -33.68
CA GLN A 116 -12.01 -15.61 -34.33
C GLN A 116 -12.51 -16.12 -35.68
#